data_AF-A0A963NZR8-F1
#
_entry.id   AF-A0A963NZR8-F1
#
_cell.length_a   1.000
_cell.length_b   1.000
_cell.length_c   1.000
_cell.angle_alpha   90.00
_cell.angle_beta   90.00
_cell.angle_gamma   90.00
#
_symmetry.space_group_name_H-M   'P 1'
#
loop_
_entity.id
_entity.type
_entity.pdbx_description
1 polymer ?
#
loop_
_entity_poly.entity_id
_entity_poly.type
_entity_poly.pdbx_seq_one_letter_code
_entity_poly.pdbx_strand_id
1 'polypeptide(L)' 'PKEAAMDFMLGHLGIEMGILFEDFPGMFSDGAKLAIANARPKLLRDDWLNVLEPAEIEASVKEICNPKGAAS' A
#
# COMPACT_ATOMS: atom_id res chain seq x y z
N PRO A 1 16.17 -6.89 -17.13
CA PRO A 1 17.19 -6.24 -16.25
C PRO A 1 16.51 -5.46 -15.13
N LYS A 2 17.15 -5.36 -13.95
CA LYS A 2 16.59 -4.70 -12.76
C LYS A 2 16.17 -3.25 -13.02
N GLU A 3 16.98 -2.52 -13.79
CA GLU A 3 16.76 -1.11 -14.13
C GLU A 3 15.45 -0.89 -14.89
N ALA A 4 15.24 -1.60 -16.00
CA ALA A 4 13.98 -1.51 -16.76
C ALA A 4 12.73 -1.87 -15.92
N ALA A 5 12.86 -2.83 -14.99
CA ALA A 5 11.76 -3.16 -14.08
C ALA A 5 11.50 -2.05 -13.06
N MET A 6 12.54 -1.37 -12.58
CA MET A 6 12.41 -0.22 -11.69
C MET A 6 11.75 0.95 -12.39
N ASP A 7 12.20 1.30 -13.61
CA ASP A 7 11.63 2.39 -14.39
C ASP A 7 10.14 2.15 -14.68
N PHE A 8 9.79 0.91 -15.04
CA PHE A 8 8.40 0.51 -15.23
C PHE A 8 7.58 0.71 -13.94
N MET A 9 8.05 0.19 -12.81
CA MET A 9 7.33 0.26 -11.53
C MET A 9 7.16 1.69 -11.05
N LEU A 10 8.23 2.51 -11.06
CA LEU A 10 8.18 3.89 -10.59
C LEU A 10 7.30 4.76 -11.49
N GLY A 11 7.35 4.55 -12.81
CA GLY A 11 6.46 5.23 -13.76
C GLY A 11 4.98 4.93 -13.48
N HIS A 12 4.64 3.65 -13.26
CA HIS A 12 3.27 3.25 -12.94
C HIS A 12 2.80 3.79 -11.59
N LEU A 13 3.62 3.68 -10.54
CA LEU A 13 3.29 4.27 -9.23
C LEU A 13 2.98 5.76 -9.33
N GLY A 14 3.74 6.52 -10.12
CA GLY A 14 3.51 7.95 -10.31
C GLY A 14 2.13 8.26 -10.91
N ILE A 15 1.81 7.66 -12.07
CA ILE A 15 0.53 7.93 -12.75
C ILE A 15 -0.67 7.34 -12.01
N GLU A 16 -0.54 6.14 -11.42
CA GLU A 16 -1.63 5.49 -10.68
C GLU A 16 -1.99 6.28 -9.42
N MET A 17 -1.00 6.83 -8.70
CA MET A 17 -1.24 7.70 -7.54
C MET A 17 -1.85 9.03 -7.96
N GLY A 18 -1.38 9.63 -9.06
CA GLY A 18 -1.94 10.87 -9.60
C GLY A 18 -3.43 10.73 -9.97
N ILE A 19 -3.83 9.61 -10.56
CA ILE A 19 -5.24 9.31 -10.85
C ILE A 19 -6.03 9.04 -9.57
N LEU A 20 -5.51 8.22 -8.64
CA LEU A 20 -6.22 7.81 -7.43
C LEU A 20 -6.56 8.99 -6.50
N PHE A 21 -5.66 9.96 -6.39
CA PHE A 21 -5.82 11.14 -5.54
C PHE A 21 -6.33 12.37 -6.30
N GLU A 22 -6.80 12.19 -7.55
CA GLU A 22 -7.40 13.24 -8.39
C GLU A 22 -6.44 14.41 -8.72
N ASP A 23 -5.13 14.20 -8.61
CA ASP A 23 -4.07 15.15 -8.99
C ASP A 23 -3.83 15.15 -10.51
N PHE A 24 -4.23 14.08 -11.21
CA PHE A 24 -4.18 13.96 -12.66
C PHE A 24 -5.54 13.54 -13.25
N PRO A 25 -6.04 14.22 -14.29
CA PRO A 25 -7.31 13.85 -14.92
C PRO A 25 -7.19 12.52 -15.66
N GLY A 26 -7.88 11.50 -15.18
CA GLY A 26 -7.87 10.17 -15.79
C GLY A 26 -8.72 9.16 -15.02
N MET A 27 -8.84 7.96 -15.56
CA MET A 27 -9.49 6.84 -14.89
C MET A 27 -8.75 5.54 -15.21
N PHE A 28 -8.75 4.61 -14.27
CA PHE A 28 -8.25 3.26 -14.52
C PHE A 28 -9.05 2.60 -15.64
N SER A 29 -8.34 1.93 -16.55
CA SER A 29 -8.97 1.09 -17.59
C SER A 29 -9.70 -0.09 -16.95
N ASP A 30 -10.65 -0.70 -17.68
CA ASP A 30 -11.40 -1.85 -17.18
C ASP A 30 -10.48 -3.07 -16.92
N GLY A 31 -9.44 -3.23 -17.75
CA GLY A 31 -8.40 -4.23 -17.51
C GLY A 31 -7.63 -3.99 -16.20
N ALA A 32 -7.27 -2.74 -15.90
CA ALA A 32 -6.61 -2.38 -14.65
C ALA A 32 -7.53 -2.62 -13.43
N LYS A 33 -8.81 -2.26 -13.52
CA LYS A 33 -9.79 -2.52 -12.45
C LYS A 33 -9.96 -4.02 -12.18
N LEU A 34 -10.05 -4.84 -13.23
CA LEU A 34 -10.13 -6.30 -13.09
C LEU A 34 -8.85 -6.88 -12.47
N ALA A 35 -7.68 -6.37 -12.86
CA ALA A 35 -6.41 -6.77 -12.27
C ALA A 35 -6.37 -6.47 -10.76
N ILE A 36 -6.80 -5.28 -10.34
CA ILE A 36 -6.91 -4.89 -8.93
C ILE A 36 -7.85 -5.83 -8.18
N ALA A 37 -9.05 -6.10 -8.71
CA ALA A 37 -10.03 -6.97 -8.08
C ALA A 37 -9.48 -8.40 -7.86
N ASN A 38 -8.76 -8.94 -8.84
CA ASN A 38 -8.15 -10.27 -8.76
C ASN A 38 -6.91 -10.33 -7.86
N ALA A 39 -6.17 -9.22 -7.74
CA ALA A 39 -4.94 -9.15 -6.95
C ALA A 39 -5.23 -8.90 -5.47
N ARG A 40 -6.23 -8.07 -5.15
CA ARG A 40 -6.57 -7.68 -3.77
C ARG A 40 -6.64 -8.87 -2.79
N PRO A 41 -7.43 -9.95 -3.01
CA PRO A 41 -7.51 -11.06 -2.06
C PRO A 41 -6.25 -11.95 -2.01
N LYS A 42 -5.33 -11.80 -2.97
CA LYS A 42 -4.05 -12.54 -2.99
C LYS A 42 -2.95 -11.80 -2.23
N LEU A 43 -3.07 -10.48 -2.11
CA LEU A 43 -2.05 -9.60 -1.55
C LEU A 43 -2.43 -9.06 -0.17
N LEU A 44 -3.69 -8.66 0.00
CA LEU A 44 -4.19 -8.08 1.24
C LEU A 44 -4.94 -9.13 2.04
N ARG A 45 -4.63 -9.22 3.33
CA ARG A 45 -5.44 -10.00 4.27
C ARG A 45 -6.84 -9.36 4.38
N ASP A 46 -7.86 -10.14 4.68
CA ASP A 46 -9.24 -9.60 4.79
C ASP A 46 -9.37 -8.51 5.88
N ASP A 47 -8.55 -8.58 6.92
CA ASP A 47 -8.50 -7.68 8.07
C ASP A 47 -7.47 -6.55 7.95
N TRP A 48 -6.88 -6.34 6.77
CA TRP A 48 -5.74 -5.43 6.61
C TRP A 48 -6.01 -3.98 7.04
N LEU A 49 -7.27 -3.53 6.98
CA LEU A 49 -7.68 -2.18 7.41
C LEU A 49 -7.70 -2.00 8.94
N ASN A 50 -7.71 -3.09 9.71
CA ASN A 50 -7.76 -3.03 11.17
C ASN A 50 -6.56 -2.27 11.77
N VAL A 51 -5.46 -2.15 11.04
CA VAL A 51 -4.30 -1.34 11.44
C VAL A 51 -4.64 0.13 11.73
N LEU A 52 -5.80 0.61 11.28
CA LEU A 52 -6.31 1.95 11.55
C LEU A 52 -7.24 2.02 12.78
N GLU A 53 -7.59 0.88 13.38
CA GLU A 53 -8.41 0.84 14.59
C GLU A 53 -7.65 1.40 15.80
N PRO A 54 -8.31 2.13 16.73
CA PRO A 54 -7.64 2.77 17.86
C PRO A 54 -6.77 1.83 18.70
N ALA A 55 -7.22 0.60 18.92
CA ALA A 55 -6.49 -0.39 19.70
C ALA A 55 -5.20 -0.88 19.02
N GLU A 56 -5.23 -1.07 17.69
CA GLU A 56 -4.06 -1.48 16.90
C GLU A 56 -3.03 -0.34 16.83
N ILE A 57 -3.51 0.91 16.68
CA ILE A 57 -2.65 2.09 16.74
C ILE A 57 -1.99 2.21 18.11
N GLU A 58 -2.75 2.06 19.21
CA GLU A 58 -2.21 2.13 20.57
C GLU A 58 -1.14 1.05 20.83
N ALA A 59 -1.38 -0.18 20.36
CA ALA A 59 -0.43 -1.28 20.45
C ALA A 59 0.87 -0.96 19.68
N SER A 60 0.76 -0.45 18.44
CA SER A 60 1.89 -0.04 17.62
C SER A 60 2.72 1.07 18.28
N VAL A 61 2.08 2.10 18.83
CA VAL A 61 2.76 3.18 19.56
C VAL A 61 3.50 2.65 20.79
N LYS A 62 2.87 1.76 21.57
CA LYS A 62 3.51 1.14 22.75
C LYS A 62 4.75 0.33 22.38
N GLU A 63 4.71 -0.39 21.26
CA GLU A 63 5.84 -1.16 20.76
C GLU A 63 7.01 -0.25 20.34
N ILE A 64 6.73 0.85 19.63
CA ILE A 64 7.74 1.82 19.19
C ILE A 64 8.36 2.57 20.38
N CYS A 65 7.55 2.96 21.36
CA CYS A 65 8.02 3.74 22.51
C CYS A 65 8.65 2.89 23.61
N ASN A 66 8.42 1.57 23.64
CA ASN A 66 9.04 0.64 24.56
C ASN A 66 9.53 -0.63 23.83
N PRO A 67 10.54 -0.49 22.95
CA PRO A 67 10.99 -1.59 22.11
C PRO A 67 11.60 -2.69 22.99
N LYS A 68 11.01 -3.88 22.95
CA LYS A 68 11.58 -5.07 23.59
C LYS A 68 12.92 -5.38 22.93
N GLY A 69 14.01 -4.99 23.59
CA GLY A 69 15.39 -5.23 23.12
C GLY A 69 16.31 -4.01 23.12
N ALA A 70 15.84 -2.80 23.44
CA ALA A 70 16.70 -1.61 23.57
C ALA A 70 17.41 -1.49 24.94
N ALA A 71 17.14 -2.43 25.86
CA ALA A 71 17.93 -2.64 27.07
C ALA A 71 18.72 -3.95 26.91
N SER A 72 19.88 -3.86 26.27
CA SER A 72 20.95 -4.86 26.28
C SER A 72 22.27 -4.12 26.13
#